data_AF-A0A810N2Y6-F1
#
_entry.id   AF-A0A810N2Y6-F1
#
_cell.length_a   1.000
_cell.length_b   1.000
_cell.length_c   1.000
_cell.angle_alpha   90.00
_cell.angle_beta   90.00
_cell.angle_gamma   90.00
#
_symmetry.space_group_name_H-M   'P 1'
#
loop_
_entity.id
_entity.type
_entity.pdbx_description
1 polymer ?
#
loop_
_entity_poly.entity_id
_entity_poly.type
_entity_poly.pdbx_seq_one_letter_code
_entity_poly.pdbx_strand_id
1 'polypeptide(L)'
;MPAGPALLALRTGAPLYVASMWFEDGIARAALDGPLAVPDPESAPLDERVRALTQRVADHLAAGIARHPEDWHMLQRMWLDEPARARPTAPDASSAGRRGGHGAPSATTTP
;
A
#
# COMPACT_ATOMS: atom_id res chain seq x y z
N MET A 1 8.88 5.61 -0.54
CA MET A 1 8.33 6.84 -1.16
C MET A 1 9.11 7.16 -2.44
N PRO A 2 8.44 7.57 -3.53
CA PRO A 2 9.12 7.92 -4.78
C PRO A 2 9.92 9.22 -4.65
N ALA A 3 11.14 9.24 -5.19
CA ALA A 3 12.05 10.40 -5.12
C ALA A 3 11.71 11.52 -6.12
N GLY A 4 10.89 11.24 -7.13
CA GLY A 4 10.64 12.12 -8.28
C GLY A 4 10.24 13.57 -7.92
N PRO A 5 9.25 13.81 -7.04
CA PRO A 5 8.82 15.16 -6.70
C PRO A 5 9.95 16.01 -6.08
N ALA A 6 10.72 15.42 -5.16
CA ALA A 6 11.84 16.10 -4.52
C ALA A 6 12.97 16.38 -5.52
N LEU A 7 13.29 15.40 -6.38
CA LEU A 7 14.34 15.55 -7.39
C LEU A 7 14.00 16.66 -8.40
N LEU A 8 12.74 16.74 -8.85
CA LEU A 8 12.29 17.79 -9.75
C LEU A 8 12.41 19.17 -9.10
N ALA A 9 11.89 19.35 -7.88
CA ALA A 9 11.97 20.62 -7.15
C ALA A 9 13.42 21.09 -6.95
N LEU A 10 14.32 20.18 -6.54
CA LEU A 10 15.75 20.48 -6.33
C LEU A 10 16.48 20.85 -7.62
N ARG A 11 16.11 20.28 -8.76
CA ARG A 11 16.80 20.52 -10.05
C ARG A 11 16.27 21.72 -10.80
N THR A 12 14.98 22.02 -10.69
CA THR A 12 14.33 23.06 -11.49
C THR A 12 14.03 24.32 -10.70
N GLY A 13 14.08 24.25 -9.36
CA GLY A 13 13.61 25.34 -8.49
C GLY A 13 12.09 25.47 -8.45
N ALA A 14 11.34 24.52 -9.03
CA ALA A 14 9.89 24.54 -8.98
C ALA A 14 9.40 24.38 -7.52
N PRO A 15 8.38 25.14 -7.10
CA PRO A 15 7.83 25.01 -5.76
C PRO A 15 7.16 23.64 -5.59
N LEU A 16 7.43 22.98 -4.46
CA LEU A 16 6.87 21.68 -4.14
C LEU A 16 5.73 21.84 -3.13
N TYR A 17 4.55 21.32 -3.45
CA TYR A 17 3.39 21.28 -2.55
C TYR A 17 2.98 19.83 -2.29
N VAL A 18 2.40 19.58 -1.11
CA VAL A 18 1.73 18.32 -0.79
C VAL A 18 0.22 18.54 -0.84
N ALA A 19 -0.47 17.73 -1.60
CA ALA A 19 -1.94 17.75 -1.65
C ALA A 19 -2.51 16.66 -0.75
N SER A 20 -3.38 17.05 0.18
CA SER A 20 -4.22 16.13 0.95
C SER A 20 -5.65 16.22 0.43
N MET A 21 -6.32 15.09 0.22
CA MET A 21 -7.70 15.02 -0.27
C MET A 21 -8.52 14.12 0.64
N TRP A 22 -9.77 14.49 0.90
CA TRP A 22 -10.70 13.76 1.76
C TRP A 22 -12.14 14.03 1.35
N PHE A 23 -13.10 13.32 1.95
CA PHE A 23 -14.52 13.54 1.75
C PHE A 23 -15.16 14.17 3.00
N GLU A 24 -16.04 15.14 2.77
CA GLU A 24 -16.83 15.78 3.83
C GLU A 24 -18.24 16.02 3.27
N ASP A 25 -19.27 15.53 3.97
CA ASP A 25 -20.67 15.61 3.55
C ASP A 25 -20.93 15.13 2.11
N GLY A 26 -20.20 14.10 1.68
CA GLY A 26 -20.29 13.51 0.34
C GLY A 26 -19.61 14.33 -0.76
N ILE A 27 -18.84 15.36 -0.41
CA ILE A 27 -18.13 16.24 -1.34
C ILE A 27 -16.62 16.04 -1.18
N ALA A 28 -15.89 16.01 -2.30
CA ALA A 28 -14.44 15.97 -2.29
C ALA A 28 -13.85 17.33 -1.84
N ARG A 29 -12.93 17.26 -0.89
CA ARG A 29 -12.17 18.39 -0.36
C ARG A 29 -10.68 18.19 -0.64
N ALA A 30 -9.94 19.28 -0.68
CA ALA A 30 -8.49 19.26 -0.82
C ALA A 30 -7.84 20.42 -0.07
N ALA A 31 -6.62 20.17 0.42
CA ALA A 31 -5.74 21.18 0.98
C ALA A 31 -4.35 21.03 0.36
N LEU A 32 -3.69 22.17 0.11
CA LEU A 32 -2.32 22.23 -0.35
C LEU A 32 -1.43 22.74 0.79
N ASP A 33 -0.48 21.92 1.20
CA ASP A 33 0.56 22.27 2.16
C ASP A 33 1.82 22.67 1.38
N GLY A 34 2.27 23.92 1.53
CA GLY A 34 3.50 24.40 0.93
C GLY A 34 3.49 25.88 0.52
N PRO A 35 4.51 26.33 -0.24
CA PRO A 35 5.57 25.50 -0.79
C PRO A 35 6.48 24.96 0.32
N LEU A 36 6.85 23.68 0.22
CA LEU A 36 7.79 23.08 1.16
C LEU A 36 9.15 23.77 1.04
N ALA A 37 9.78 24.04 2.19
CA ALA A 37 11.15 24.50 2.21
C ALA A 37 12.05 23.47 1.52
N VAL A 38 12.84 23.91 0.54
CA VAL A 38 13.80 23.08 -0.17
C VAL A 38 15.17 23.25 0.49
N PRO A 39 15.93 22.16 0.75
CA PRO A 39 17.29 22.27 1.30
C PRO A 39 18.22 23.08 0.39
N ASP A 40 19.10 23.90 0.99
CA ASP A 40 20.06 24.70 0.24
C ASP A 40 20.97 23.84 -0.67
N PRO A 41 21.38 24.35 -1.85
CA PRO A 41 22.23 23.61 -2.77
C PRO A 41 23.53 23.05 -2.17
N GLU A 42 24.10 23.77 -1.21
CA GLU A 42 25.39 23.47 -0.59
C GLU A 42 25.26 22.76 0.77
N SER A 43 24.03 22.55 1.28
CA SER A 43 23.85 22.02 2.64
C SER A 43 24.25 20.55 2.79
N ALA A 44 24.19 19.77 1.70
CA ALA A 44 24.50 18.34 1.68
C ALA A 44 24.58 17.79 0.24
N PRO A 45 25.13 16.58 0.04
CA PRO A 45 25.02 15.84 -1.22
C PRO A 45 23.57 15.73 -1.74
N LEU A 46 23.40 15.59 -3.07
CA LEU A 46 22.09 15.63 -3.71
C LEU A 46 21.15 14.53 -3.19
N ASP A 47 21.66 13.32 -3.02
CA ASP A 47 20.91 12.16 -2.53
C ASP A 47 20.38 12.38 -1.10
N GLU A 48 21.19 12.97 -0.21
CA GLU A 48 20.76 13.34 1.14
C GLU A 48 19.67 14.42 1.12
N ARG A 49 19.82 15.45 0.26
CA ARG A 49 18.79 16.50 0.11
C ARG A 49 17.49 15.96 -0.45
N VAL A 50 17.57 15.05 -1.44
CA VAL A 50 16.40 14.35 -1.98
C VAL A 50 15.71 13.55 -0.88
N ARG A 51 16.46 12.74 -0.12
CA ARG A 51 15.90 11.96 1.00
C ARG A 51 15.23 12.86 2.04
N ALA A 52 15.87 13.95 2.43
CA ALA A 52 15.32 14.90 3.40
C ALA A 52 14.02 15.55 2.90
N LEU A 53 13.98 16.00 1.64
CA LEU A 53 12.78 16.60 1.07
C LEU A 53 11.66 15.57 0.84
N THR A 54 11.99 14.34 0.43
CA THR A 54 11.02 13.23 0.35
C THR A 54 10.45 12.87 1.72
N GLN A 55 11.26 12.92 2.78
CA GLN A 55 10.76 12.69 4.14
C GLN A 55 9.78 13.79 4.56
N ARG A 56 10.07 15.07 4.28
CA ARG A 56 9.11 16.16 4.53
C ARG A 56 7.77 15.91 3.83
N VAL A 57 7.79 15.47 2.56
CA VAL A 57 6.57 15.08 1.84
C VAL A 57 5.83 13.97 2.57
N ALA A 58 6.54 12.94 3.04
CA ALA A 58 5.94 11.84 3.78
C ALA A 58 5.31 12.29 5.11
N ASP A 59 5.96 13.21 5.84
CA ASP A 59 5.45 13.74 7.11
C ASP A 59 4.15 14.54 6.90
N HIS A 60 4.10 15.37 5.84
CA HIS A 60 2.88 16.10 5.47
C HIS A 60 1.75 15.17 5.02
N LEU A 61 2.07 14.14 4.22
CA LEU A 61 1.08 13.12 3.85
C LEU A 61 0.57 12.37 5.08
N ALA A 62 1.45 11.99 6.01
CA ALA A 62 1.06 11.33 7.25
C ALA A 62 0.14 12.20 8.10
N ALA A 63 0.42 13.50 8.21
CA ALA A 63 -0.45 14.45 8.89
C ALA A 63 -1.82 14.59 8.21
N GLY A 64 -1.86 14.63 6.88
CA GLY A 64 -3.10 14.64 6.09
C GLY A 64 -3.94 13.38 6.30
N ILE A 65 -3.32 12.21 6.18
CA ILE A 65 -3.95 10.91 6.40
C ILE A 65 -4.46 10.80 7.84
N ALA A 66 -3.70 11.24 8.84
CA ALA A 66 -4.12 11.16 10.24
C ALA A 66 -5.37 12.01 10.56
N ARG A 67 -5.64 13.08 9.77
CA ARG A 67 -6.87 13.89 9.92
C ARG A 67 -8.10 13.21 9.34
N HIS A 68 -7.94 12.42 8.27
CA HIS A 68 -9.03 11.72 7.57
C HIS A 68 -8.60 10.28 7.21
N PRO A 69 -8.35 9.41 8.22
CA PRO A 69 -7.76 8.09 7.98
C PRO A 69 -8.67 7.15 7.19
N GLU A 70 -10.00 7.30 7.33
CA GLU A 70 -11.01 6.51 6.61
C GLU A 70 -11.00 6.72 5.10
N ASP A 71 -10.53 7.89 4.64
CA ASP A 71 -10.45 8.24 3.22
C ASP A 71 -9.14 7.79 2.57
N TRP A 72 -8.23 7.23 3.37
CA TRP A 72 -6.96 6.72 2.87
C TRP A 72 -7.14 5.32 2.28
N HIS A 73 -7.39 5.28 0.98
CA HIS A 73 -7.62 4.07 0.20
C HIS A 73 -6.34 3.25 -0.07
N MET A 74 -5.53 2.97 0.96
CA MET A 74 -4.41 2.05 0.86
C MET A 74 -4.78 0.64 1.31
N LEU A 75 -5.31 -0.14 0.37
CA LEU A 75 -5.64 -1.55 0.57
C LEU A 75 -4.47 -2.50 0.30
N GLN A 76 -3.34 -1.97 -0.20
CA GLN A 76 -2.12 -2.73 -0.43
C GLN A 76 -1.13 -2.54 0.72
N ARG A 77 -0.22 -3.51 0.89
CA ARG A 77 0.89 -3.39 1.85
C ARG A 77 1.77 -2.19 1.51
N MET A 78 2.02 -1.35 2.49
CA MET A 78 2.80 -0.12 2.33
C MET A 78 4.13 -0.18 3.08
N TRP A 79 4.19 -0.86 4.23
CA TRP A 79 5.36 -0.92 5.09
C TRP A 79 6.22 -2.16 4.81
N LEU A 80 7.55 -1.98 4.87
CA LEU A 80 8.53 -3.01 4.51
C LEU A 80 8.62 -4.13 5.55
N ASP A 81 8.35 -3.81 6.81
CA ASP A 81 8.37 -4.70 7.96
C ASP A 81 7.01 -5.36 8.24
N GLU A 82 5.97 -5.03 7.48
CA GLU A 82 4.65 -5.63 7.65
C GLU A 82 4.71 -7.13 7.25
N PRO A 83 4.27 -8.07 8.10
CA PRO A 83 4.28 -9.49 7.76
C PRO A 83 3.37 -9.79 6.57
N ALA A 84 3.81 -10.67 5.67
CA ALA A 84 2.97 -11.07 4.53
C ALA A 84 1.71 -11.79 5.05
N ARG A 85 0.53 -11.35 4.61
CA ARG A 85 -0.72 -12.06 4.88
C ARG A 85 -0.61 -13.48 4.33
N ALA A 86 -0.82 -14.48 5.19
CA ALA A 86 -0.82 -15.87 4.80
C ALA A 86 -1.79 -16.08 3.63
N ARG A 87 -1.28 -16.63 2.53
CA ARG A 87 -2.13 -17.07 1.42
C ARG A 87 -3.04 -18.17 1.97
N PRO A 88 -4.37 -18.11 1.77
CA PRO A 88 -5.24 -19.21 2.14
C PRO A 88 -4.70 -20.48 1.49
N THR A 89 -4.20 -21.41 2.31
CA THR A 89 -3.81 -22.73 1.84
C THR A 89 -5.09 -23.43 1.41
N ALA A 90 -5.24 -23.66 0.11
CA ALA A 90 -6.32 -24.50 -0.39
C ALA A 90 -6.27 -25.85 0.35
N PRO A 91 -7.41 -26.38 0.85
CA PRO A 91 -7.42 -27.67 1.50
C PRO A 91 -6.88 -28.73 0.53
N ASP A 92 -5.98 -29.57 1.04
CA ASP A 92 -5.34 -30.64 0.29
C ASP A 92 -6.38 -31.63 -0.23
N ALA A 93 -6.61 -31.60 -1.55
CA ALA A 93 -7.54 -32.46 -2.26
C ALA A 93 -7.12 -33.95 -2.23
N SER A 94 -5.94 -34.27 -1.69
CA SER A 94 -5.40 -35.64 -1.63
C SER A 94 -6.06 -36.55 -0.58
N SER A 95 -6.90 -36.02 0.32
CA SER A 95 -7.58 -36.83 1.35
C SER A 95 -8.93 -37.44 0.92
N ALA A 96 -9.47 -37.07 -0.25
CA ALA A 96 -10.77 -37.56 -0.73
C ALA A 96 -10.73 -38.91 -1.49
N GLY A 97 -9.54 -39.49 -1.70
CA GLY A 97 -9.36 -40.64 -2.59
C GLY A 97 -9.28 -42.04 -1.95
N ARG A 98 -9.51 -42.22 -0.64
CA ARG A 98 -9.35 -43.53 0.02
C ARG A 98 -10.52 -43.96 0.90
N ARG A 99 -11.75 -43.98 0.39
CA ARG A 99 -12.82 -44.85 0.92
C ARG A 99 -13.71 -45.32 -0.22
N GLY A 100 -13.52 -46.56 -0.67
CA GLY A 100 -14.38 -47.17 -1.68
C GLY A 100 -13.81 -48.46 -2.25
N GLY A 101 -13.68 -49.50 -1.42
CA GLY A 101 -13.29 -50.82 -1.91
C GLY A 101 -13.70 -51.93 -0.96
N HIS A 102 -14.91 -52.48 -1.14
CA HIS A 102 -15.18 -53.94 -1.22
C HIS A 102 -16.69 -54.21 -1.18
N GLY A 103 -17.19 -54.90 -2.20
CA GLY A 103 -18.54 -55.45 -2.26
C GLY A 103 -18.80 -56.10 -3.62
N ALA A 104 -18.30 -57.33 -3.81
CA ALA A 104 -18.53 -58.14 -4.99
C ALA A 104 -20.03 -58.53 -5.13
N PRO A 105 -20.58 -58.66 -6.35
CA PRO A 105 -21.94 -59.15 -6.53
C PRO A 105 -21.97 -60.69 -6.50
N SER A 106 -22.77 -61.28 -5.60
CA SER A 106 -23.19 -62.67 -5.68
C SER A 106 -24.65 -62.73 -6.17
N ALA A 107 -24.85 -63.40 -7.31
CA ALA A 107 -26.15 -63.78 -7.83
C ALA A 107 -26.83 -64.85 -6.95
N THR A 108 -28.16 -64.89 -6.94
CA THR A 108 -29.01 -66.11 -7.07
C THR A 108 -30.48 -65.87 -6.64
N THR A 109 -31.39 -66.03 -7.61
CA THR A 109 -32.69 -66.74 -7.60
C THR A 109 -33.88 -66.36 -6.69
N THR A 110 -34.95 -65.99 -7.41
CA THR A 110 -36.40 -65.89 -7.14
C THR A 110 -37.05 -67.18 -6.61
N PRO A 111 -38.22 -67.07 -5.96
CA PRO A 111 -39.44 -67.63 -6.58
C PRO A 111 -40.55 -66.59 -6.79
#